data_AF-A0A0J6KKH7-F1
#
_entry.id   AF-A0A0J6KKH7-F1
#
_cell.length_a   1.000
_cell.length_b   1.000
_cell.length_c   1.000
_cell.angle_alpha   90.00
_cell.angle_beta   90.00
_cell.angle_gamma   90.00
#
_symmetry.space_group_name_H-M   'P 1'
#
loop_
_entity.id
_entity.type
_entity.pdbx_description
1 polymer ?
#
loop_
_entity_poly.entity_id
_entity_poly.type
_entity_poly.pdbx_seq_one_letter_code
_entity_poly.pdbx_strand_id
1 'polypeptide(L)'
;MSLLIQVQDAIADRLRQGLGRMVREVAADLDETGLCGLDLAQGSFQSRLTPAAGSPGLNPQALARLPALWTVAGGISACQPSASLRQRYKAQARFTVIVGDRLQADHGYAGAGVWQLVYAVRRLLSAQDFGLAVSPLMPEQVRPLGQAQRDGQPWSLVACDFSCHWLDEALDNGHWPSPQGEADPDQVFARFGGRLEGPAAEWRSTRLDYSLDGKPGVKAQDVVKQPPSA
;
A
#
# COMPACT_ATOMS: atom_id res chain seq x y z
N MET A 1 3.78 9.92 6.87
CA MET A 1 3.48 9.58 5.46
C MET A 1 2.67 8.28 5.47
N SER A 2 1.55 8.19 4.74
CA SER A 2 0.67 7.01 4.77
C SER A 2 1.43 5.74 4.34
N LEU A 3 1.22 4.62 5.04
CA LEU A 3 1.86 3.34 4.71
C LEU A 3 1.45 2.84 3.31
N LEU A 4 0.25 3.18 2.86
CA LEU A 4 -0.22 2.89 1.51
C LEU A 4 0.72 3.50 0.44
N ILE A 5 1.08 4.78 0.61
CA ILE A 5 1.97 5.50 -0.30
C ILE A 5 3.40 4.93 -0.21
N GLN A 6 3.88 4.63 1.00
CA GLN A 6 5.20 4.02 1.19
C GLN A 6 5.33 2.69 0.44
N VAL A 7 4.29 1.84 0.49
CA VAL A 7 4.29 0.56 -0.24
C VAL A 7 4.23 0.79 -1.74
N GLN A 8 3.41 1.72 -2.24
CA GLN A 8 3.34 2.05 -3.67
C GLN A 8 4.69 2.55 -4.21
N ASP A 9 5.36 3.45 -3.47
CA ASP A 9 6.68 3.96 -3.82
C ASP A 9 7.71 2.83 -3.85
N ALA A 10 7.70 1.96 -2.84
CA ALA A 10 8.60 0.80 -2.78
C ALA A 10 8.37 -0.20 -3.93
N ILE A 11 7.11 -0.42 -4.34
CA ILE A 11 6.76 -1.20 -5.53
C ILE A 11 7.38 -0.55 -6.77
N ALA A 12 7.14 0.73 -6.98
CA ALA A 12 7.65 1.46 -8.15
C ALA A 12 9.18 1.44 -8.21
N ASP A 13 9.85 1.70 -7.09
CA ASP A 13 11.31 1.70 -7.02
C ASP A 13 11.91 0.34 -7.30
N ARG A 14 11.31 -0.73 -6.76
CA ARG A 14 11.77 -2.09 -7.06
C ARG A 14 11.58 -2.46 -8.52
N LEU A 15 10.47 -2.05 -9.14
CA LEU A 15 10.24 -2.27 -10.56
C LEU A 15 11.25 -1.51 -11.43
N ARG A 16 11.55 -0.24 -11.10
CA ARG A 16 12.59 0.57 -11.77
C ARG A 16 13.95 -0.12 -11.74
N GLN A 17 14.33 -0.63 -10.57
CA GLN A 17 15.62 -1.30 -10.38
C GLN A 17 15.66 -2.69 -11.03
N GLY A 18 14.57 -3.45 -10.95
CA GLY A 18 14.54 -4.86 -11.36
C GLY A 18 14.28 -5.10 -12.84
N LEU A 19 13.55 -4.21 -13.52
CA LEU A 19 13.18 -4.40 -14.93
C LEU A 19 14.21 -3.85 -15.91
N GLY A 20 15.09 -2.96 -15.47
CA GLY A 20 16.17 -2.41 -16.29
C GLY A 20 15.65 -1.90 -17.64
N ARG A 21 16.20 -2.45 -18.74
CA ARG A 21 15.84 -2.06 -20.12
C ARG A 21 14.60 -2.74 -20.68
N MET A 22 13.92 -3.60 -19.92
CA MET A 22 12.66 -4.23 -20.36
C MET A 22 11.56 -3.18 -20.57
N VAL A 23 11.63 -2.07 -19.83
CA VAL A 23 10.66 -0.97 -19.87
C VAL A 23 11.38 0.36 -20.03
N ARG A 24 10.70 1.33 -20.64
CA ARG A 24 11.18 2.72 -20.76
C ARG A 24 10.79 3.55 -19.55
N GLU A 25 9.67 3.21 -18.92
CA GLU A 25 9.09 4.00 -17.84
C GLU A 25 8.44 3.10 -16.78
N VAL A 26 8.61 3.50 -15.52
CA VAL A 26 7.80 3.05 -14.39
C VAL A 26 7.33 4.29 -13.64
N ALA A 27 6.05 4.58 -13.75
CA ALA A 27 5.42 5.72 -13.10
C ALA A 27 4.62 5.26 -11.88
N ALA A 28 4.79 5.99 -10.78
CA ALA A 28 3.93 5.87 -9.61
C ALA A 28 2.84 6.92 -9.71
N ASP A 29 1.65 6.57 -9.22
CA ASP A 29 0.55 7.51 -9.03
C ASP A 29 0.07 8.12 -10.35
N LEU A 30 -0.58 7.28 -11.14
CA LEU A 30 -1.40 7.81 -12.21
C LEU A 30 -2.49 8.68 -11.59
N ASP A 31 -2.41 9.97 -11.88
CA ASP A 31 -3.60 10.80 -11.94
C ASP A 31 -4.62 10.01 -12.78
N GLU A 32 -5.81 9.73 -12.25
CA GLU A 32 -6.82 8.83 -12.85
C GLU A 32 -7.17 9.23 -14.30
N THR A 33 -6.80 10.45 -14.70
CA THR A 33 -6.95 11.06 -16.02
C THR A 33 -5.79 10.83 -17.00
N GLY A 34 -4.62 10.38 -16.55
CA GLY A 34 -3.37 10.45 -17.32
C GLY A 34 -3.14 9.29 -18.32
N LEU A 35 -3.59 8.08 -18.00
CA LEU A 35 -3.28 6.91 -18.84
C LEU A 35 -4.29 6.72 -19.97
N CYS A 36 -5.57 6.94 -19.70
CA CYS A 36 -6.70 6.73 -20.59
C CYS A 36 -7.94 7.37 -19.96
N GLY A 37 -9.02 7.55 -20.72
CA GLY A 37 -10.38 7.53 -20.17
C GLY A 37 -10.77 6.15 -19.60
N LEU A 38 -9.86 5.50 -18.87
CA LEU A 38 -10.13 4.32 -18.06
C LEU A 38 -10.79 4.85 -16.79
N ASP A 39 -12.11 4.82 -16.78
CA ASP A 39 -12.91 5.05 -15.59
C ASP A 39 -12.64 3.86 -14.63
N LEU A 40 -11.56 3.97 -13.84
CA LEU A 40 -11.20 3.03 -12.79
C LEU A 40 -12.19 3.23 -11.64
N ALA A 41 -13.41 2.72 -11.81
CA ALA A 41 -14.50 2.95 -10.86
C ALA A 41 -14.06 2.70 -9.42
N GLN A 42 -14.13 3.77 -8.62
CA GLN A 42 -13.76 3.80 -7.21
C GLN A 42 -14.33 2.60 -6.45
N GLY A 43 -13.45 1.85 -5.79
CA GLY A 43 -13.82 0.82 -4.81
C GLY A 43 -14.35 -0.50 -5.38
N SER A 44 -14.47 -0.64 -6.70
CA SER A 44 -14.74 -1.91 -7.36
C SER A 44 -13.63 -2.16 -8.38
N PHE A 45 -12.72 -3.10 -8.09
CA PHE A 45 -11.77 -3.61 -9.10
C PHE A 45 -12.46 -4.40 -10.22
N GLN A 46 -13.76 -4.19 -10.45
CA GLN A 46 -14.37 -4.54 -11.72
C GLN A 46 -13.83 -3.57 -12.77
N SER A 47 -12.90 -4.06 -13.59
CA SER A 47 -12.71 -3.55 -14.94
C SER A 47 -14.10 -3.26 -15.53
N ARG A 48 -14.49 -1.99 -15.72
CA ARG A 48 -15.38 -1.62 -16.82
C ARG A 48 -14.62 -1.64 -18.13
N LEU A 49 -13.91 -2.73 -18.34
CA LEU A 49 -13.43 -3.17 -19.63
C LEU A 49 -14.24 -4.40 -20.06
N THR A 50 -15.49 -4.46 -19.61
CA THR A 50 -16.54 -5.06 -20.42
C THR A 50 -16.51 -4.28 -21.74
N PRO A 51 -16.30 -4.95 -22.89
CA PRO A 51 -16.27 -4.28 -24.18
C PRO A 51 -17.67 -3.76 -24.52
N ALA A 52 -18.04 -2.60 -23.98
CA ALA A 52 -19.10 -1.79 -24.52
C ALA A 52 -18.51 -0.99 -25.67
N ALA A 53 -18.66 -1.52 -26.88
CA ALA A 53 -18.52 -0.83 -28.17
C ALA A 53 -17.30 0.11 -28.31
N GLY A 54 -16.13 -0.45 -28.59
CA GLY A 54 -14.93 0.28 -29.01
C GLY A 54 -13.69 -0.15 -28.24
N SER A 55 -12.58 -0.38 -28.93
CA SER A 55 -11.29 -0.61 -28.25
C SER A 55 -10.98 0.59 -27.35
N PRO A 56 -10.58 0.39 -26.07
CA PRO A 56 -10.28 1.50 -25.19
C PRO A 56 -9.19 2.38 -25.81
N GLY A 57 -9.43 3.69 -25.84
CA GLY A 57 -8.46 4.66 -26.34
C GLY A 57 -7.33 4.85 -25.33
N LEU A 58 -6.12 4.39 -25.66
CA LEU A 58 -4.91 4.77 -24.93
C LEU A 58 -4.57 6.22 -25.21
N ASN A 59 -4.27 7.01 -24.16
CA ASN A 59 -3.76 8.37 -24.34
C ASN A 59 -2.49 8.31 -25.23
N PRO A 60 -2.39 9.11 -26.32
CA PRO A 60 -1.20 9.12 -27.18
C PRO A 60 0.11 9.31 -26.42
N GLN A 61 0.10 10.08 -25.32
CA GLN A 61 1.28 10.28 -24.47
C GLN A 61 1.70 8.97 -23.76
N ALA A 62 0.73 8.18 -23.27
CA ALA A 62 0.99 6.87 -22.68
C ALA A 62 1.47 5.86 -23.74
N LEU A 63 0.89 5.90 -24.95
CA LEU A 63 1.30 5.04 -26.08
C LEU A 63 2.76 5.30 -26.50
N ALA A 64 3.19 6.56 -26.49
CA ALA A 64 4.56 6.95 -26.82
C ALA A 64 5.60 6.40 -25.83
N ARG A 65 5.19 6.15 -24.58
CA ARG A 65 6.05 5.67 -23.48
C ARG A 65 6.21 4.15 -23.46
N LEU A 66 5.40 3.39 -24.20
CA LEU A 66 5.51 1.92 -24.23
C LEU A 66 6.90 1.44 -24.72
N PRO A 67 7.45 0.36 -24.14
CA PRO A 67 6.92 -0.43 -23.02
C PRO A 67 7.01 0.31 -21.67
N ALA A 68 5.94 0.28 -20.88
CA ALA A 68 5.85 1.04 -19.64
C ALA A 68 5.01 0.32 -18.57
N LEU A 69 5.29 0.64 -17.31
CA LEU A 69 4.50 0.21 -16.16
C LEU A 69 3.96 1.40 -15.40
N TRP A 70 2.81 1.18 -14.77
CA TRP A 70 2.21 2.14 -13.87
C TRP A 70 1.68 1.46 -12.62
N THR A 71 1.96 2.04 -11.46
CA THR A 71 1.56 1.48 -10.16
C THR A 71 0.45 2.32 -9.53
N VAL A 72 -0.65 1.66 -9.18
CA VAL A 72 -1.84 2.26 -8.58
C VAL A 72 -2.06 1.67 -7.19
N ALA A 73 -2.16 2.52 -6.17
CA ALA A 73 -2.69 2.13 -4.88
C ALA A 73 -4.22 2.09 -4.94
N GLY A 74 -4.81 0.90 -4.88
CA GLY A 74 -6.26 0.73 -4.96
C GLY A 74 -6.97 0.86 -3.60
N GLY A 75 -6.27 1.39 -2.59
CA GLY A 75 -6.81 1.68 -1.27
C GLY A 75 -6.87 0.48 -0.32
N ILE A 76 -7.49 0.73 0.84
CA ILE A 76 -7.77 -0.28 1.88
C ILE A 76 -9.12 -0.91 1.54
N SER A 77 -9.13 -2.21 1.23
CA SER A 77 -10.34 -2.93 0.81
C SER A 77 -11.12 -3.56 1.96
N ALA A 78 -10.46 -3.80 3.09
CA ALA A 78 -11.10 -4.35 4.28
C ALA A 78 -10.31 -3.96 5.54
N CYS A 79 -11.00 -3.83 6.67
CA CYS A 79 -10.37 -3.58 7.96
C CYS A 79 -11.09 -4.43 9.02
N GLN A 80 -10.35 -5.31 9.71
CA GLN A 80 -10.93 -6.27 10.66
C GLN A 80 -10.22 -6.18 12.01
N PRO A 81 -10.93 -6.30 13.16
CA PRO A 81 -10.30 -6.35 14.47
C PRO A 81 -9.28 -7.49 14.56
N SER A 82 -8.10 -7.20 15.11
CA SER A 82 -7.11 -8.22 15.41
C SER A 82 -7.45 -8.92 16.72
N ALA A 83 -7.57 -10.25 16.69
CA ALA A 83 -8.09 -11.05 17.80
C ALA A 83 -7.27 -10.95 19.10
N SER A 84 -5.99 -10.56 19.02
CA SER A 84 -5.06 -10.60 20.14
C SER A 84 -4.89 -9.27 20.88
N LEU A 85 -5.34 -8.14 20.32
CA LEU A 85 -5.03 -6.81 20.85
C LEU A 85 -6.18 -5.83 20.65
N ARG A 86 -6.61 -5.22 21.76
CA ARG A 86 -7.58 -4.11 21.75
C ARG A 86 -7.03 -2.97 20.88
N GLN A 87 -7.90 -2.26 20.16
CA GLN A 87 -7.54 -1.13 19.27
C GLN A 87 -6.68 -1.47 18.04
N ARG A 88 -6.32 -2.74 17.78
CA ARG A 88 -5.57 -3.10 16.58
C ARG A 88 -6.46 -3.66 15.49
N TYR A 89 -6.26 -3.17 14.27
CA TYR A 89 -7.05 -3.57 13.12
C TYR A 89 -6.14 -4.04 12.00
N LYS A 90 -6.46 -5.19 11.41
CA LYS A 90 -5.82 -5.68 10.20
C LYS A 90 -6.41 -4.97 9.00
N ALA A 91 -5.70 -3.98 8.46
CA ALA A 91 -6.04 -3.27 7.25
C ALA A 91 -5.50 -4.03 6.03
N GLN A 92 -6.38 -4.46 5.14
CA GLN A 92 -6.04 -5.11 3.89
C GLN A 92 -5.99 -4.06 2.78
N ALA A 93 -4.87 -4.00 2.04
CA ALA A 93 -4.67 -3.07 0.95
C ALA A 93 -4.42 -3.79 -0.37
N ARG A 94 -4.74 -3.10 -1.47
CA ARG A 94 -4.61 -3.61 -2.83
C ARG A 94 -3.79 -2.67 -3.69
N PHE A 95 -2.97 -3.24 -4.55
CA PHE A 95 -2.12 -2.52 -5.48
C PHE A 95 -2.25 -3.14 -6.87
N THR A 96 -2.29 -2.31 -7.90
CA THR A 96 -2.35 -2.77 -9.29
C THR A 96 -1.14 -2.24 -10.04
N VAL A 97 -0.44 -3.14 -10.73
CA VAL A 97 0.59 -2.79 -11.70
C VAL A 97 -0.01 -2.96 -13.10
N ILE A 98 -0.25 -1.85 -13.78
CA ILE A 98 -0.64 -1.84 -15.19
C ILE A 98 0.63 -2.00 -16.02
N VAL A 99 0.64 -2.99 -16.88
CA VAL A 99 1.74 -3.34 -17.77
C VAL A 99 1.32 -3.07 -19.20
N GLY A 100 2.10 -2.27 -19.93
CA GLY A 100 1.85 -1.97 -21.32
C GLY A 100 3.04 -2.28 -22.21
N ASP A 101 2.76 -2.85 -23.38
CA ASP A 101 3.77 -3.11 -24.40
C ASP A 101 3.17 -2.97 -25.82
N ARG A 102 4.03 -2.77 -26.81
CA ARG A 102 3.65 -2.88 -28.22
C ARG A 102 3.58 -4.35 -28.62
N LEU A 103 2.60 -4.69 -29.45
CA LEU A 103 2.50 -6.00 -30.07
C LEU A 103 3.60 -6.11 -31.15
N GLN A 104 4.23 -7.29 -31.25
CA GLN A 104 5.45 -7.57 -32.04
C GLN A 104 5.26 -7.52 -33.58
N ALA A 105 4.49 -6.58 -34.11
CA ALA A 105 4.28 -6.47 -35.56
C ALA A 105 5.48 -5.83 -36.30
N ASP A 106 6.40 -5.17 -35.60
CA ASP A 106 7.58 -4.53 -36.19
C ASP A 106 8.83 -5.43 -36.09
N HIS A 107 9.39 -5.81 -37.24
CA HIS A 107 10.73 -6.40 -37.32
C HIS A 107 11.76 -5.43 -36.71
N GLY A 108 12.43 -5.84 -35.63
CA GLY A 108 13.39 -5.01 -34.89
C GLY A 108 12.87 -4.46 -33.55
N TYR A 109 11.64 -4.80 -33.14
CA TYR A 109 11.13 -4.45 -31.83
C TYR A 109 11.86 -5.20 -30.70
N ALA A 110 12.62 -4.47 -29.88
CA ALA A 110 13.41 -5.01 -28.77
C ALA A 110 12.62 -5.17 -27.44
N GLY A 111 11.30 -4.94 -27.46
CA GLY A 111 10.48 -5.07 -26.24
C GLY A 111 10.27 -6.53 -25.84
N ALA A 112 10.17 -6.77 -24.53
CA ALA A 112 10.03 -8.11 -23.98
C ALA A 112 8.69 -8.76 -24.35
N GLY A 113 7.67 -7.97 -24.69
CA GLY A 113 6.30 -8.40 -24.87
C GLY A 113 5.54 -8.34 -23.54
N VAL A 114 4.26 -7.96 -23.60
CA VAL A 114 3.42 -7.70 -22.40
C VAL A 114 3.41 -8.87 -21.42
N TRP A 115 3.43 -10.12 -21.90
CA TRP A 115 3.43 -11.30 -21.03
C TRP A 115 4.76 -11.57 -20.34
N GLN A 116 5.89 -11.22 -20.97
CA GLN A 116 7.20 -11.30 -20.31
C GLN A 116 7.34 -10.22 -19.24
N LEU A 117 6.77 -9.03 -19.48
CA LEU A 117 6.67 -7.99 -18.47
C LEU A 117 5.78 -8.43 -17.29
N VAL A 118 4.62 -9.05 -17.56
CA VAL A 118 3.74 -9.63 -16.51
C VAL A 118 4.50 -10.67 -15.67
N TYR A 119 5.26 -11.56 -16.32
CA TYR A 119 6.10 -12.55 -15.62
C TYR A 119 7.13 -11.85 -14.71
N ALA A 120 7.87 -10.88 -15.25
CA ALA A 120 8.92 -10.18 -14.53
C ALA A 120 8.37 -9.38 -13.34
N VAL A 121 7.24 -8.68 -13.51
CA VAL A 121 6.54 -7.96 -12.44
C VAL A 121 6.16 -8.89 -11.30
N ARG A 122 5.48 -9.99 -11.60
CA ARG A 122 5.09 -10.97 -10.58
C ARG A 122 6.31 -11.55 -9.87
N ARG A 123 7.37 -11.87 -10.63
CA ARG A 123 8.61 -12.43 -10.06
C ARG A 123 9.33 -11.47 -9.12
N LEU A 124 9.31 -10.17 -9.42
CA LEU A 124 9.95 -9.13 -8.60
C LEU A 124 9.13 -8.82 -7.35
N LEU A 125 7.80 -8.77 -7.43
CA LEU A 125 6.95 -8.24 -6.36
C LEU A 125 6.38 -9.30 -5.42
N SER A 126 6.14 -10.52 -5.88
CA SER A 126 5.57 -11.57 -5.04
C SER A 126 6.46 -11.87 -3.83
N ALA A 127 5.82 -12.01 -2.67
CA ALA A 127 6.46 -12.28 -1.38
C ALA A 127 7.49 -11.23 -0.95
N GLN A 128 7.32 -9.97 -1.34
CA GLN A 128 8.15 -8.85 -0.87
C GLN A 128 7.40 -7.96 0.12
N ASP A 129 8.08 -7.53 1.19
CA ASP A 129 7.62 -6.53 2.16
C ASP A 129 8.41 -5.21 2.06
N PHE A 130 9.48 -5.19 1.27
CA PHE A 130 10.38 -4.06 1.05
C PHE A 130 11.03 -3.50 2.33
N GLY A 131 11.07 -4.31 3.41
CA GLY A 131 11.51 -3.85 4.73
C GLY A 131 10.51 -2.95 5.44
N LEU A 132 9.27 -2.85 4.94
CA LEU A 132 8.17 -2.14 5.59
C LEU A 132 7.43 -3.07 6.56
N ALA A 133 6.73 -2.49 7.54
CA ALA A 133 5.91 -3.22 8.51
C ALA A 133 4.57 -3.71 7.91
N VAL A 134 4.65 -4.44 6.80
CA VAL A 134 3.51 -5.02 6.07
C VAL A 134 3.72 -6.52 5.89
N SER A 135 2.64 -7.27 5.70
CA SER A 135 2.77 -8.63 5.20
C SER A 135 3.39 -8.64 3.80
N PRO A 136 4.15 -9.67 3.42
CA PRO A 136 4.64 -9.80 2.06
C PRO A 136 3.50 -9.71 1.02
N LEU A 137 3.76 -9.04 -0.11
CA LEU A 137 2.80 -8.90 -1.19
C LEU A 137 2.37 -10.27 -1.73
N MET A 138 1.06 -10.50 -1.71
CA MET A 138 0.43 -11.68 -2.31
C MET A 138 0.02 -11.35 -3.75
N PRO A 139 0.42 -12.15 -4.75
CA PRO A 139 -0.10 -11.99 -6.11
C PRO A 139 -1.57 -12.40 -6.18
N GLU A 140 -2.38 -11.58 -6.83
CA GLU A 140 -3.82 -11.78 -7.02
C GLU A 140 -4.11 -12.07 -8.50
N GLN A 141 -5.09 -11.37 -9.06
CA GLN A 141 -5.57 -11.55 -10.42
C GLN A 141 -4.65 -10.90 -11.45
N VAL A 142 -4.60 -11.48 -12.64
CA VAL A 142 -4.00 -10.87 -13.84
C VAL A 142 -5.11 -10.76 -14.87
N ARG A 143 -5.35 -9.54 -15.36
CA ARG A 143 -6.51 -9.25 -16.20
C ARG A 143 -6.09 -8.42 -17.42
N PRO A 144 -6.38 -8.89 -18.65
CA PRO A 144 -6.21 -8.06 -19.84
C PRO A 144 -7.07 -6.80 -19.71
N LEU A 145 -6.46 -5.65 -19.99
CA LEU A 145 -7.18 -4.38 -19.98
C LEU A 145 -7.63 -3.93 -21.37
N GLY A 146 -6.87 -4.29 -22.40
CA GLY A 146 -7.23 -3.96 -23.77
C GLY A 146 -6.09 -4.18 -24.75
N GLN A 147 -6.45 -4.20 -26.02
CA GLN A 147 -5.52 -4.20 -27.13
C GLN A 147 -6.15 -3.45 -28.31
N ALA A 148 -5.32 -2.80 -29.13
CA ALA A 148 -5.79 -2.20 -30.36
C ALA A 148 -4.72 -2.29 -31.45
N GLN A 149 -5.19 -2.43 -32.70
CA GLN A 149 -4.41 -2.16 -33.90
C GLN A 149 -4.67 -0.70 -34.29
N ARG A 150 -3.98 0.26 -33.67
CA ARG A 150 -4.10 1.67 -34.03
C ARG A 150 -2.96 2.06 -34.96
N ASP A 151 -3.27 2.69 -36.10
CA ASP A 151 -2.35 3.45 -36.97
C ASP A 151 -0.94 2.82 -37.17
N GLY A 152 -0.86 1.50 -37.34
CA GLY A 152 0.41 0.78 -37.56
C GLY A 152 1.25 0.48 -36.32
N GLN A 153 0.84 0.87 -35.10
CA GLN A 153 1.54 0.55 -33.84
C GLN A 153 0.60 -0.19 -32.86
N PRO A 154 0.46 -1.52 -33.02
CA PRO A 154 -0.44 -2.28 -32.18
C PRO A 154 0.08 -2.37 -30.74
N TRP A 155 -0.81 -2.36 -29.74
CA TRP A 155 -0.46 -2.36 -28.32
C TRP A 155 -1.36 -3.27 -27.48
N SER A 156 -0.87 -3.65 -26.29
CA SER A 156 -1.60 -4.44 -25.30
C SER A 156 -1.34 -3.94 -23.88
N LEU A 157 -2.39 -3.94 -23.06
CA LEU A 157 -2.36 -3.60 -21.64
C LEU A 157 -2.87 -4.77 -20.78
N VAL A 158 -2.21 -5.02 -19.65
CA VAL A 158 -2.57 -6.04 -18.67
C VAL A 158 -2.39 -5.49 -17.26
N ALA A 159 -3.38 -5.71 -16.38
CA ALA A 159 -3.26 -5.42 -14.95
C ALA A 159 -2.75 -6.65 -14.19
N CYS A 160 -1.81 -6.44 -13.27
CA CYS A 160 -1.38 -7.40 -12.26
C CYS A 160 -1.78 -6.86 -10.89
N ASP A 161 -2.71 -7.53 -10.22
CA ASP A 161 -3.17 -7.14 -8.89
C ASP A 161 -2.35 -7.84 -7.80
N PHE A 162 -2.10 -7.12 -6.70
CA PHE A 162 -1.41 -7.60 -5.51
C PHE A 162 -2.17 -7.15 -4.25
N SER A 163 -2.05 -7.91 -3.18
CA SER A 163 -2.60 -7.56 -1.87
C SER A 163 -1.55 -7.66 -0.77
N CYS A 164 -1.72 -6.87 0.29
CA CYS A 164 -1.02 -7.07 1.55
C CYS A 164 -1.89 -6.57 2.70
N HIS A 165 -1.37 -6.68 3.92
CA HIS A 165 -1.99 -6.08 5.09
C HIS A 165 -0.95 -5.59 6.09
N TRP A 166 -1.38 -4.68 6.95
CA TRP A 166 -0.64 -4.26 8.13
C TRP A 166 -1.61 -4.15 9.32
N LEU A 167 -1.05 -3.84 10.49
CA LEU A 167 -1.84 -3.55 11.68
C LEU A 167 -1.91 -2.03 11.85
N ASP A 168 -3.11 -1.48 11.77
CA ASP A 168 -3.42 -0.13 12.21
C ASP A 168 -3.67 -0.12 13.72
N GLU A 169 -3.25 0.94 14.37
CA GLU A 169 -3.53 1.22 15.78
C GLU A 169 -4.50 2.40 15.88
N ALA A 170 -5.66 2.17 16.48
CA ALA A 170 -6.64 3.22 16.73
C ALA A 170 -6.38 3.90 18.07
N LEU A 171 -6.80 5.16 18.18
CA LEU A 171 -6.84 5.87 19.46
C LEU A 171 -7.80 5.20 20.44
N ASP A 172 -7.52 5.38 21.73
CA ASP A 172 -8.49 5.00 22.74
C ASP A 172 -9.80 5.78 22.62
N ASN A 173 -10.91 5.12 22.94
CA ASN A 173 -12.22 5.72 22.79
C ASN A 173 -12.33 7.00 23.63
N GLY A 174 -12.56 8.14 22.97
CA GLY A 174 -12.67 9.45 23.61
C GLY A 174 -11.37 10.27 23.68
N HIS A 175 -10.24 9.68 23.29
CA HIS A 175 -8.94 10.36 23.28
C HIS A 175 -8.66 11.08 21.96
N TRP A 176 -7.77 12.07 22.02
CA TRP A 176 -7.23 12.78 20.86
C TRP A 176 -5.75 12.44 20.67
N PRO A 177 -5.19 12.64 19.46
CA PRO A 177 -3.77 12.41 19.19
C PRO A 177 -2.86 13.11 20.21
N SER A 178 -1.79 12.45 20.66
CA SER A 178 -0.84 13.00 21.64
C SER A 178 0.61 12.69 21.25
N PRO A 179 1.14 13.35 20.20
CA PRO A 179 2.43 13.01 19.64
C PRO A 179 3.58 13.27 20.64
N GLN A 180 4.45 12.27 20.83
CA GLN A 180 5.58 12.35 21.76
C GLN A 180 6.93 12.69 21.09
N GLY A 181 6.97 12.81 19.76
CA GLY A 181 8.19 13.12 19.00
C GLY A 181 7.93 13.12 17.49
N GLU A 182 8.91 13.53 16.67
CA GLU A 182 8.71 13.70 15.21
C GLU A 182 8.37 12.39 14.46
N ALA A 183 8.80 11.25 14.99
CA ALA A 183 8.52 9.93 14.40
C ALA A 183 7.16 9.35 14.81
N ASP A 184 6.44 10.02 15.71
CA ASP A 184 5.15 9.55 16.22
C ASP A 184 4.07 9.62 15.12
N PRO A 185 3.26 8.55 14.90
CA PRO A 185 2.20 8.56 13.90
C PRO A 185 1.22 9.71 14.06
N ASP A 186 1.01 10.20 15.29
CA ASP A 186 0.09 11.30 15.58
C ASP A 186 0.61 12.67 15.12
N GLN A 187 1.87 12.79 14.71
CA GLN A 187 2.42 14.06 14.22
C GLN A 187 1.74 14.59 12.97
N VAL A 188 1.09 13.73 12.20
CA VAL A 188 0.28 14.16 11.07
C VAL A 188 -0.81 15.14 11.53
N PHE A 189 -1.42 14.92 12.70
CA PHE A 189 -2.47 15.80 13.21
C PHE A 189 -1.91 17.14 13.67
N ALA A 190 -0.77 17.13 14.38
CA ALA A 190 -0.10 18.35 14.83
C ALA A 190 0.33 19.23 13.64
N ARG A 191 0.88 18.62 12.59
CA ARG A 191 1.35 19.32 11.37
C ARG A 191 0.25 20.12 10.68
N PHE A 192 -1.00 19.66 10.76
CA PHE A 192 -2.14 20.31 10.12
C PHE A 192 -3.06 21.03 11.11
N GLY A 193 -2.60 21.29 12.35
CA GLY A 193 -3.37 22.04 13.35
C GLY A 193 -4.60 21.30 13.89
N GLY A 194 -4.56 19.97 13.91
CA GLY A 194 -5.60 19.14 14.50
C GLY A 194 -5.72 19.31 16.01
N ARG A 195 -6.83 18.83 16.58
CA ARG A 195 -7.01 18.79 18.04
C ARG A 195 -6.10 17.72 18.64
N LEU A 196 -5.32 18.11 19.65
CA LEU A 196 -4.39 17.24 20.36
C LEU A 196 -4.78 17.11 21.84
N GLU A 197 -4.37 16.02 22.47
CA GLU A 197 -4.40 15.83 23.92
C GLU A 197 -3.01 16.06 24.52
N GLY A 198 -2.96 16.55 25.76
CA GLY A 198 -1.71 16.63 26.51
C GLY A 198 -1.10 15.23 26.72
N PRO A 199 0.21 15.14 26.98
CA PRO A 199 0.86 13.86 27.20
C PRO A 199 0.17 13.12 28.36
N ALA A 200 0.07 11.79 28.22
CA ALA A 200 -0.47 10.96 29.28
C ALA A 200 0.26 11.22 30.60
N ALA A 201 -0.46 11.15 31.72
CA ALA A 201 0.15 11.33 33.03
C ALA A 201 1.27 10.28 33.22
N GLU A 202 2.47 10.75 33.55
CA GLU A 202 3.63 9.89 33.76
C GLU A 202 3.35 8.85 34.86
N TRP A 203 3.70 7.58 34.60
CA TRP A 203 3.49 6.48 35.55
C TRP A 203 4.49 6.58 36.71
N ARG A 204 4.09 7.19 37.82
CA ARG A 204 5.03 7.49 38.92
C ARG A 204 5.50 6.25 39.69
N SER A 205 4.58 5.33 39.99
CA SER A 205 4.89 4.13 40.76
C SER A 205 3.75 3.11 40.74
N THR A 206 4.06 1.83 40.90
CA THR A 206 3.11 0.77 41.25
C THR A 206 3.41 0.25 42.64
N ARG A 207 2.38 0.14 43.49
CA ARG A 207 2.44 -0.51 44.81
C ARG A 207 1.67 -1.82 44.77
N LEU A 208 2.33 -2.90 45.20
CA LEU A 208 1.75 -4.23 45.35
C LEU A 208 1.72 -4.57 46.84
N ASP A 209 0.53 -4.66 47.41
CA ASP A 209 0.32 -5.03 48.81
C ASP A 209 -0.20 -6.47 48.89
N TYR A 210 0.54 -7.34 49.57
CA TYR A 210 0.20 -8.76 49.72
C TYR A 210 -0.42 -9.00 51.10
N SER A 211 -1.66 -9.47 51.12
CA SER A 211 -2.36 -9.91 52.33
C SER A 211 -2.64 -11.41 52.30
N LEU A 212 -2.77 -12.01 53.48
CA LEU A 212 -3.24 -13.40 53.60
C LEU A 212 -4.74 -13.40 53.83
N ASP A 213 -5.46 -14.30 53.15
CA ASP A 213 -6.90 -14.43 53.31
C ASP A 213 -7.29 -14.70 54.77
N GLY A 214 -8.33 -14.02 55.25
CA GLY A 214 -8.79 -14.07 56.64
C GLY A 214 -7.86 -13.40 57.68
N LYS A 215 -6.73 -12.81 57.30
CA LYS A 215 -5.83 -12.08 58.23
C LYS A 215 -5.77 -10.59 57.90
N PRO A 216 -6.22 -9.70 58.79
CA PRO A 216 -6.09 -8.27 58.56
C PRO A 216 -4.61 -7.84 58.48
N GLY A 217 -4.36 -6.90 57.57
CA GLY A 217 -3.07 -6.22 57.39
C GLY A 217 -2.18 -6.78 56.27
N VAL A 218 -1.47 -5.87 55.60
CA VAL A 218 -0.44 -6.15 54.59
C VAL A 218 0.73 -6.92 55.24
N LYS A 219 1.17 -8.01 54.61
CA LYS A 219 2.26 -8.88 55.09
C LYS A 219 3.55 -8.70 54.29
N ALA A 220 3.44 -8.30 53.04
CA ALA A 220 4.56 -7.87 52.22
C ALA A 220 4.11 -6.73 51.32
N GLN A 221 5.04 -5.84 50.99
CA GLN A 221 4.82 -4.71 50.10
C GLN A 221 5.99 -4.63 49.12
N ASP A 222 5.68 -4.45 47.84
CA ASP A 222 6.63 -4.05 46.81
C ASP A 222 6.22 -2.70 46.20
N VAL A 223 7.20 -1.84 45.93
CA VAL A 223 6.99 -0.53 45.32
C VAL A 223 7.99 -0.35 44.20
N VAL A 224 7.51 -0.45 42.97
CA VAL A 224 8.28 -0.13 41.77
C VAL A 224 8.07 1.34 41.46
N LYS A 225 9.15 2.14 41.51
CA LYS A 225 9.15 3.54 41.12
C LYS A 225 9.77 3.68 39.74
N GLN A 226 9.24 4.58 38.91
CA GLN A 226 9.93 4.95 37.68
C GLN A 226 11.26 5.65 38.07
N PRO A 227 12.41 5.23 37.53
CA PRO A 227 13.66 5.95 37.76
C PRO A 227 13.54 7.38 37.20
N PRO A 228 14.21 8.37 37.80
CA PRO A 228 14.20 9.73 37.27
C PRO A 228 14.70 9.72 35.82
N SER A 229 13.97 10.40 34.94
CA SER A 229 14.35 10.63 33.55
C SER A 229 15.72 11.32 33.53
N ALA A 230 16.72 10.64 32.95
CA ALA A 230 18.09 11.15 32.81
C ALA A 230 18.21 12.15 31.66
#